data_AF-M5S743-F1
#
_entry.id   AF-M5S743-F1
#
_cell.length_a   1.000
_cell.length_b   1.000
_cell.length_c   1.000
_cell.angle_alpha   90.00
_cell.angle_beta   90.00
_cell.angle_gamma   90.00
#
_symmetry.space_group_name_H-M   'P 1'
#
loop_
_entity.id
_entity.type
_entity.pdbx_description
1 polymer ?
#
loop_
_entity_poly.entity_id
_entity_poly.type
_entity_poly.pdbx_seq_one_letter_code
_entity_poly.pdbx_strand_id
1 'polypeptide(L)'
;MLETARLTNPDKEVVLLGDEKNQWIGKEKGITHLRFADFDYGDKIDRFDRCYRPVQGPQHHHIKGGEDWLKFVFKRWFFVHNFLTSHHFDSFWHFDSDTMILEPLADHEAKFESYECTEQCNGQCINGFVSGAAFVSRYLQKINSIFEDTHFLEAKQQEIESLHPNWAFTEMSAYECLKQAEPVRSIPLSSIIDGTTFDDCICHDHGMQMERLFNGREIKKIYCLADGGFYGQNATTGKLVRMITLNFSWVPVVLFDVILNELKKRNASPTTQSAPELDRMPSMNDMAWRTHLLHCLWWQLKNSSRKFRKSKA
;
A
#
# COMPACT_ATOMS: atom_id res chain seq x y z
N MET A 1 -4.30 -0.50 7.94
CA MET A 1 -4.87 -0.10 6.65
C MET A 1 -6.40 -0.06 6.68
N LEU A 2 -7.11 -1.18 6.76
CA LEU A 2 -8.59 -1.20 6.62
C LEU A 2 -9.34 -0.31 7.62
N GLU A 3 -8.88 -0.27 8.86
CA GLU A 3 -9.47 0.60 9.89
C GLU A 3 -9.28 2.08 9.56
N THR A 4 -8.12 2.48 9.01
CA THR A 4 -7.93 3.88 8.59
C THR A 4 -8.71 4.20 7.34
N ALA A 5 -8.78 3.27 6.37
CA ALA A 5 -9.63 3.41 5.19
C ALA A 5 -11.08 3.71 5.57
N ARG A 6 -11.63 2.96 6.55
CA ARG A 6 -12.99 3.17 7.07
C ARG A 6 -13.15 4.49 7.82
N LEU A 7 -12.15 4.89 8.61
CA LEU A 7 -12.15 6.14 9.38
C LEU A 7 -12.10 7.39 8.49
N THR A 8 -11.41 7.32 7.35
CA THR A 8 -11.20 8.48 6.47
C THR A 8 -12.16 8.52 5.28
N ASN A 9 -12.81 7.41 4.96
CA ASN A 9 -13.80 7.31 3.89
C ASN A 9 -15.15 6.79 4.44
N PRO A 10 -15.80 7.51 5.37
CA PRO A 10 -17.03 7.04 6.02
C PRO A 10 -18.18 6.83 5.04
N ASP A 11 -18.21 7.62 3.95
CA ASP A 11 -19.28 7.65 2.95
C ASP A 11 -19.03 6.71 1.76
N LYS A 12 -17.93 5.95 1.77
CA LYS A 12 -17.59 5.00 0.71
C LYS A 12 -17.64 3.57 1.26
N GLU A 13 -17.98 2.64 0.37
CA GLU A 13 -17.83 1.22 0.66
C GLU A 13 -16.34 0.87 0.70
N VAL A 14 -15.93 0.13 1.73
CA VAL A 14 -14.59 -0.45 1.84
C VAL A 14 -14.71 -1.95 1.61
N VAL A 15 -14.13 -2.43 0.52
CA VAL A 15 -14.17 -3.84 0.12
C VAL A 15 -12.79 -4.46 0.33
N LEU A 16 -12.76 -5.57 1.06
CA LEU A 16 -11.62 -6.47 1.15
C LEU A 16 -11.86 -7.66 0.22
N LEU A 17 -11.12 -7.72 -0.90
CA LEU A 17 -11.01 -8.93 -1.69
C LEU A 17 -10.00 -9.87 -1.02
N GLY A 18 -10.42 -11.08 -0.67
CA GLY A 18 -9.62 -11.98 0.15
C GLY A 18 -9.97 -13.45 -0.01
N ASP A 19 -9.47 -14.28 0.90
CA ASP A 19 -9.74 -15.72 0.95
C ASP A 19 -10.51 -16.06 2.25
N GLU A 20 -10.72 -17.34 2.51
CA GLU A 20 -11.40 -17.77 3.74
C GLU A 20 -10.58 -17.44 5.00
N LYS A 21 -9.25 -17.42 4.90
CA LYS A 21 -8.34 -17.19 6.03
C LYS A 21 -8.46 -15.77 6.57
N ASN A 22 -8.84 -14.81 5.74
CA ASN A 22 -8.99 -13.40 6.12
C ASN A 22 -10.45 -12.91 6.19
N GLN A 23 -11.44 -13.79 5.99
CA GLN A 23 -12.87 -13.44 6.06
C GLN A 23 -13.29 -12.83 7.41
N TRP A 24 -12.65 -13.26 8.51
CA TRP A 24 -12.95 -12.73 9.85
C TRP A 24 -12.69 -11.22 9.97
N ILE A 25 -11.77 -10.66 9.16
CA ILE A 25 -11.43 -9.23 9.18
C ILE A 25 -12.64 -8.39 8.77
N GLY A 26 -13.43 -8.85 7.79
CA GLY A 26 -14.63 -8.16 7.34
C GLY A 26 -15.60 -7.90 8.49
N LYS A 27 -15.88 -8.96 9.26
CA LYS A 27 -16.75 -8.91 10.43
C LYS A 27 -16.16 -8.03 11.54
N GLU A 28 -14.87 -8.18 11.84
CA GLU A 28 -14.23 -7.43 12.94
C GLU A 28 -14.17 -5.92 12.66
N LYS A 29 -13.92 -5.53 11.40
CA LYS A 29 -13.72 -4.13 11.01
C LYS A 29 -14.96 -3.46 10.42
N GLY A 30 -16.06 -4.19 10.30
CA GLY A 30 -17.31 -3.66 9.73
C GLY A 30 -17.14 -3.22 8.27
N ILE A 31 -16.43 -4.03 7.49
CA ILE A 31 -16.17 -3.81 6.06
C ILE A 31 -16.71 -5.00 5.25
N THR A 32 -16.97 -4.77 3.96
CA THR A 32 -17.40 -5.84 3.05
C THR A 32 -16.21 -6.75 2.75
N HIS A 33 -16.37 -8.06 2.91
CA HIS A 33 -15.39 -9.07 2.46
C HIS A 33 -15.99 -9.87 1.31
N LEU A 34 -15.26 -9.97 0.21
CA LEU A 34 -15.63 -10.79 -0.94
C LEU A 34 -14.48 -11.75 -1.25
N ARG A 35 -14.80 -12.97 -1.71
CA ARG A 35 -13.78 -14.00 -1.91
C ARG A 35 -13.19 -13.88 -3.30
N PHE A 36 -11.87 -14.06 -3.44
CA PHE A 36 -11.21 -14.14 -4.75
C PHE A 36 -11.83 -15.22 -5.65
N ALA A 37 -12.25 -16.34 -5.06
CA ALA A 37 -12.91 -17.44 -5.76
C ALA A 37 -14.21 -17.00 -6.47
N ASP A 38 -14.92 -15.99 -5.95
CA ASP A 38 -16.13 -15.46 -6.57
C ASP A 38 -15.81 -14.69 -7.88
N PHE A 39 -14.54 -14.35 -8.11
CA PHE A 39 -14.05 -13.61 -9.27
C PHE A 39 -13.04 -14.41 -10.11
N ASP A 40 -12.84 -15.71 -9.81
CA ASP A 40 -11.94 -16.60 -10.54
C ASP A 40 -12.66 -17.25 -11.73
N TYR A 41 -13.04 -16.43 -12.72
CA TYR A 41 -13.78 -16.89 -13.90
C TYR A 41 -13.44 -16.12 -15.18
N GLY A 42 -13.77 -16.72 -16.32
CA GLY A 42 -13.79 -16.08 -17.63
C GLY A 42 -12.53 -16.28 -18.48
N ASP A 43 -12.68 -16.08 -19.79
CA ASP A 43 -11.68 -16.49 -20.78
C ASP A 43 -10.28 -15.91 -20.55
N LYS A 44 -10.17 -14.69 -19.99
CA LYS A 44 -8.87 -14.06 -19.74
C LYS A 44 -8.05 -14.79 -18.70
N ILE A 45 -8.68 -15.23 -17.60
CA ILE A 45 -7.97 -15.93 -16.53
C ILE A 45 -7.70 -17.38 -16.90
N ASP A 46 -8.63 -18.03 -17.61
CA ASP A 46 -8.44 -19.38 -18.15
C ASP A 46 -7.28 -19.42 -19.13
N ARG A 47 -7.14 -18.39 -19.98
CA ARG A 47 -6.01 -18.24 -20.91
C ARG A 47 -4.69 -18.09 -20.17
N PHE A 48 -4.65 -17.24 -19.15
CA PHE A 48 -3.48 -17.08 -18.31
C PHE A 48 -3.11 -18.39 -17.61
N ASP A 49 -4.07 -19.07 -17.00
CA ASP A 49 -3.84 -20.32 -16.27
C ASP A 49 -3.31 -21.46 -17.16
N ARG A 50 -3.69 -21.50 -18.45
CA ARG A 50 -3.14 -22.46 -19.43
C ARG A 50 -1.69 -22.19 -19.81
N CYS A 51 -1.26 -20.93 -19.81
CA CYS A 51 0.05 -20.52 -20.33
C CYS A 51 1.04 -20.15 -19.22
N TYR A 52 0.58 -19.95 -17.99
CA TYR A 52 1.41 -19.53 -16.88
C TYR A 52 2.52 -20.55 -16.60
N ARG A 53 3.75 -20.02 -16.56
CA ARG A 53 4.95 -20.70 -16.06
C ARG A 53 5.76 -19.70 -15.24
N PRO A 54 6.28 -20.06 -14.06
CA PRO A 54 7.06 -19.13 -13.26
C PRO A 54 8.37 -18.80 -14.00
N VAL A 55 8.65 -17.50 -14.17
CA VAL A 55 9.92 -17.02 -14.69
C VAL A 55 10.68 -16.37 -13.53
N GLN A 56 11.71 -17.04 -13.03
CA GLN A 56 12.39 -16.66 -11.79
C GLN A 56 13.81 -17.20 -11.69
N GLY A 57 14.65 -16.51 -10.91
CA GLY A 57 16.01 -16.95 -10.65
C GLY A 57 16.07 -18.15 -9.69
N PRO A 58 17.20 -18.88 -9.67
CA PRO A 58 17.34 -20.11 -8.89
C PRO A 58 17.30 -19.89 -7.37
N GLN A 59 17.50 -18.66 -6.89
CA GLN A 59 17.45 -18.30 -5.48
C GLN A 59 16.10 -17.69 -5.08
N HIS A 60 15.20 -17.48 -6.04
CA HIS A 60 13.85 -16.99 -5.75
C HIS A 60 12.89 -18.14 -5.43
N HIS A 61 12.10 -17.94 -4.38
CA HIS A 61 11.07 -18.90 -3.94
C HIS A 61 9.67 -18.31 -4.19
N HIS A 62 9.08 -18.66 -5.34
CA HIS A 62 7.71 -18.24 -5.68
C HIS A 62 6.63 -18.88 -4.79
N ILE A 63 6.91 -20.01 -4.14
CA ILE A 63 5.99 -20.64 -3.21
C ILE A 63 6.11 -19.99 -1.82
N LYS A 64 5.03 -19.39 -1.33
CA LYS A 64 4.95 -18.79 0.01
C LYS A 64 3.72 -19.32 0.73
N GLY A 65 3.89 -19.87 1.94
CA GLY A 65 2.78 -20.42 2.70
C GLY A 65 2.06 -21.60 2.04
N GLY A 66 2.74 -22.32 1.12
CA GLY A 66 2.18 -23.43 0.36
C GLY A 66 1.46 -23.01 -0.93
N GLU A 67 1.45 -21.73 -1.27
CA GLU A 67 0.76 -21.20 -2.45
C GLU A 67 1.75 -20.56 -3.43
N ASP A 68 1.44 -20.64 -4.72
CA ASP A 68 2.21 -19.95 -5.77
C ASP A 68 1.90 -18.45 -5.72
N TRP A 69 2.70 -17.74 -4.91
CA TRP A 69 2.57 -16.31 -4.72
C TRP A 69 2.86 -15.55 -6.02
N LEU A 70 3.77 -16.04 -6.86
CA LEU A 70 4.08 -15.39 -8.12
C LEU A 70 2.88 -15.46 -9.07
N LYS A 71 2.20 -16.61 -9.14
CA LYS A 71 0.97 -16.73 -9.91
C LYS A 71 -0.12 -15.80 -9.38
N PHE A 72 -0.25 -15.74 -8.05
CA PHE A 72 -1.25 -14.90 -7.39
C PHE A 72 -1.10 -13.41 -7.70
N VAL A 73 0.13 -12.86 -7.73
CA VAL A 73 0.33 -11.42 -8.00
C VAL A 73 -0.08 -11.02 -9.43
N PHE A 74 -0.12 -11.96 -10.37
CA PHE A 74 -0.81 -11.77 -11.65
C PHE A 74 -2.32 -11.96 -11.52
N LYS A 75 -2.79 -13.10 -10.97
CA LYS A 75 -4.22 -13.44 -10.85
C LYS A 75 -5.04 -12.35 -10.15
N ARG A 76 -4.47 -11.63 -9.18
CA ARG A 76 -5.16 -10.53 -8.48
C ARG A 76 -5.76 -9.48 -9.42
N TRP A 77 -5.09 -9.16 -10.53
CA TRP A 77 -5.59 -8.18 -11.50
C TRP A 77 -6.76 -8.73 -12.32
N PHE A 78 -6.82 -10.04 -12.54
CA PHE A 78 -7.97 -10.70 -13.17
C PHE A 78 -9.18 -10.69 -12.23
N PHE A 79 -8.98 -10.96 -10.94
CA PHE A 79 -10.03 -10.85 -9.93
C PHE A 79 -10.57 -9.42 -9.84
N VAL A 80 -9.67 -8.43 -9.80
CA VAL A 80 -10.04 -7.00 -9.80
C VAL A 80 -10.86 -6.65 -11.05
N HIS A 81 -10.42 -7.05 -12.25
CA HIS A 81 -11.18 -6.81 -13.48
C HIS A 81 -12.60 -7.39 -13.44
N ASN A 82 -12.74 -8.63 -12.98
CA ASN A 82 -14.03 -9.30 -12.91
C ASN A 82 -14.93 -8.67 -11.84
N PHE A 83 -14.36 -8.26 -10.72
CA PHE A 83 -15.07 -7.48 -9.69
C PHE A 83 -15.60 -6.15 -10.26
N LEU A 84 -14.75 -5.35 -10.91
CA LEU A 84 -15.14 -4.07 -11.51
C LEU A 84 -16.25 -4.24 -12.55
N THR A 85 -16.13 -5.25 -13.41
CA THR A 85 -17.09 -5.50 -14.50
C THR A 85 -18.44 -5.96 -13.96
N SER A 86 -18.46 -6.86 -12.97
CA SER A 86 -19.69 -7.38 -12.38
C SER A 86 -20.45 -6.36 -11.53
N HIS A 87 -19.76 -5.36 -10.99
CA HIS A 87 -20.36 -4.32 -10.15
C HIS A 87 -20.49 -2.96 -10.85
N HIS A 88 -20.08 -2.86 -12.11
CA HIS A 88 -20.14 -1.63 -12.92
C HIS A 88 -19.39 -0.44 -12.27
N PHE A 89 -18.20 -0.69 -11.75
CA PHE A 89 -17.35 0.38 -11.22
C PHE A 89 -16.51 1.04 -12.32
N ASP A 90 -16.65 2.36 -12.44
CA ASP A 90 -15.94 3.15 -13.44
C ASP A 90 -14.52 3.51 -13.02
N SER A 91 -14.19 3.56 -11.72
CA SER A 91 -12.84 3.82 -11.22
C SER A 91 -12.68 3.31 -9.80
N PHE A 92 -11.44 3.10 -9.35
CA PHE A 92 -11.16 2.64 -8.00
C PHE A 92 -9.78 3.05 -7.51
N TRP A 93 -9.59 2.95 -6.19
CA TRP A 93 -8.31 3.06 -5.53
C TRP A 93 -7.82 1.68 -5.10
N HIS A 94 -6.59 1.34 -5.49
CA HIS A 94 -5.87 0.12 -5.10
C HIS A 94 -4.69 0.50 -4.23
N PHE A 95 -4.48 -0.22 -3.13
CA PHE A 95 -3.32 -0.04 -2.26
C PHE A 95 -2.89 -1.38 -1.69
N ASP A 96 -1.59 -1.51 -1.44
CA ASP A 96 -1.07 -2.64 -0.68
C ASP A 96 -1.48 -2.55 0.80
N SER A 97 -1.48 -3.71 1.48
CA SER A 97 -2.00 -3.83 2.85
C SER A 97 -1.20 -3.07 3.93
N ASP A 98 0.02 -2.67 3.61
CA ASP A 98 0.94 -1.88 4.43
C ASP A 98 0.81 -0.36 4.18
N THR A 99 -0.13 0.07 3.34
CA THR A 99 -0.43 1.50 3.15
C THR A 99 -1.52 1.97 4.09
N MET A 100 -1.31 3.09 4.80
CA MET A 100 -2.33 3.74 5.61
C MET A 100 -2.93 4.92 4.86
N ILE A 101 -4.24 4.91 4.66
CA ILE A 101 -5.02 6.03 4.09
C ILE A 101 -5.33 7.03 5.20
N LEU A 102 -4.95 8.30 5.01
CA LEU A 102 -5.00 9.36 6.03
C LEU A 102 -6.05 10.44 5.75
N GLU A 103 -6.48 10.56 4.50
CA GLU A 103 -7.49 11.53 4.05
C GLU A 103 -8.58 10.82 3.22
N PRO A 104 -9.74 11.47 3.00
CA PRO A 104 -10.74 10.98 2.06
C PRO A 104 -10.18 10.94 0.65
N LEU A 105 -10.23 9.77 0.00
CA LEU A 105 -9.64 9.58 -1.32
C LEU A 105 -10.45 10.27 -2.43
N ALA A 106 -11.76 10.43 -2.21
CA ALA A 106 -12.66 11.11 -3.14
C ALA A 106 -12.22 12.55 -3.45
N ASP A 107 -11.68 13.25 -2.46
CA ASP A 107 -11.20 14.64 -2.57
C ASP A 107 -9.96 14.77 -3.47
N HIS A 108 -9.41 13.64 -3.93
CA HIS A 108 -8.19 13.59 -4.73
C HIS A 108 -8.41 12.98 -6.11
N GLU A 109 -9.60 12.46 -6.43
CA GLU A 109 -9.90 11.81 -7.71
C GLU A 109 -9.70 12.77 -8.91
N ALA A 110 -10.17 14.01 -8.78
CA ALA A 110 -10.04 15.03 -9.84
C ALA A 110 -8.59 15.36 -10.21
N LYS A 111 -7.62 15.10 -9.31
CA LYS A 111 -6.18 15.30 -9.61
C LYS A 111 -5.67 14.31 -10.65
N PHE A 112 -6.37 13.18 -10.82
CA PHE A 112 -5.92 12.05 -11.61
C PHE A 112 -6.85 11.72 -12.78
N GLU A 113 -7.94 12.47 -13.00
CA GLU A 113 -8.94 12.19 -14.04
C GLU A 113 -8.38 12.17 -15.47
N SER A 114 -7.29 12.90 -15.73
CA SER A 114 -6.63 12.94 -17.03
C SER A 114 -5.74 11.72 -17.31
N TYR A 115 -5.54 10.85 -16.31
CA TYR A 115 -4.67 9.68 -16.37
C TYR A 115 -5.49 8.39 -16.33
N GLU A 116 -4.95 7.34 -16.93
CA GLU A 116 -5.55 6.00 -16.90
C GLU A 116 -5.26 5.29 -15.58
N CYS A 117 -4.09 5.55 -15.00
CA CYS A 117 -3.65 5.02 -13.71
C CYS A 117 -2.58 5.89 -13.07
N THR A 118 -2.38 5.68 -11.77
CA THR A 118 -1.22 6.19 -11.05
C THR A 118 -0.20 5.09 -10.82
N GLU A 119 1.05 5.49 -10.57
CA GLU A 119 2.18 4.57 -10.46
C GLU A 119 2.95 4.71 -9.15
N GLN A 120 3.51 3.60 -8.70
CA GLN A 120 4.43 3.50 -7.57
C GLN A 120 5.67 2.68 -7.96
N CYS A 121 6.62 2.54 -7.04
CA CYS A 121 7.88 1.84 -7.27
C CYS A 121 8.64 2.40 -8.49
N ASN A 122 8.88 3.72 -8.49
CA ASN A 122 9.54 4.42 -9.60
C ASN A 122 8.85 4.26 -10.98
N GLY A 123 7.53 4.11 -11.00
CA GLY A 123 6.75 4.04 -12.24
C GLY A 123 6.58 2.65 -12.83
N GLN A 124 6.91 1.61 -12.05
CA GLN A 124 6.88 0.19 -12.47
C GLN A 124 5.66 -0.57 -11.94
N CYS A 125 4.92 -0.02 -10.97
CA CYS A 125 3.76 -0.69 -10.37
C CYS A 125 2.49 0.16 -10.57
N ILE A 126 1.38 -0.47 -10.96
CA ILE A 126 0.06 0.14 -10.91
C ILE A 126 -0.37 0.14 -9.45
N ASN A 127 -0.42 1.32 -8.82
CA ASN A 127 -0.92 1.48 -7.46
C ASN A 127 -1.56 2.86 -7.28
N GLY A 128 -2.58 2.96 -6.43
CA GLY A 128 -3.41 4.15 -6.25
C GLY A 128 -4.63 4.17 -7.16
N PHE A 129 -4.87 5.29 -7.83
CA PHE A 129 -6.04 5.52 -8.66
C PHE A 129 -5.94 4.78 -9.99
N VAL A 130 -7.03 4.13 -10.39
CA VAL A 130 -7.20 3.51 -11.70
C VAL A 130 -8.55 3.92 -12.29
N SER A 131 -8.50 4.44 -13.52
CA SER A 131 -9.62 5.06 -14.25
C SER A 131 -10.70 4.09 -14.75
N GLY A 132 -10.57 2.78 -14.51
CA GLY A 132 -11.64 1.81 -14.76
C GLY A 132 -11.25 0.48 -15.37
N ALA A 133 -12.27 -0.37 -15.57
CA ALA A 133 -12.13 -1.74 -16.07
C ALA A 133 -11.52 -1.83 -17.48
N ALA A 134 -11.69 -0.80 -18.31
CA ALA A 134 -11.14 -0.76 -19.67
C ALA A 134 -9.60 -0.80 -19.66
N PHE A 135 -8.95 0.01 -18.82
CA PHE A 135 -7.50 -0.01 -18.65
C PHE A 135 -7.02 -1.36 -18.11
N VAL A 136 -7.68 -1.87 -17.07
CA VAL A 136 -7.33 -3.18 -16.49
C VAL A 136 -7.47 -4.28 -17.55
N SER A 137 -8.53 -4.28 -18.37
CA SER A 137 -8.72 -5.26 -19.45
C SER A 137 -7.58 -5.23 -20.47
N ARG A 138 -7.08 -4.05 -20.83
CA ARG A 138 -5.93 -3.88 -21.74
C ARG A 138 -4.65 -4.43 -21.10
N TYR A 139 -4.44 -4.16 -19.81
CA TYR A 139 -3.33 -4.71 -19.06
C TYR A 139 -3.37 -6.25 -18.97
N LEU A 140 -4.55 -6.85 -18.72
CA LEU A 140 -4.72 -8.30 -18.71
C LEU A 140 -4.50 -8.95 -20.09
N GLN A 141 -4.82 -8.23 -21.18
CA GLN A 141 -4.48 -8.69 -22.53
C GLN A 141 -2.98 -8.73 -22.73
N LYS A 142 -2.25 -7.70 -22.25
CA LYS A 142 -0.79 -7.69 -22.28
C LYS A 142 -0.19 -8.83 -21.46
N ILE A 143 -0.66 -9.06 -20.24
CA ILE A 143 -0.23 -10.21 -19.41
C ILE A 143 -0.42 -11.53 -20.20
N ASN A 144 -1.61 -11.77 -20.75
CA ASN A 144 -1.86 -12.96 -21.54
C ASN A 144 -0.90 -13.09 -22.74
N SER A 145 -0.70 -12.00 -23.50
CA SER A 145 0.20 -12.02 -24.66
C SER A 145 1.65 -12.34 -24.29
N ILE A 146 2.12 -11.86 -23.13
CA ILE A 146 3.45 -12.16 -22.62
C ILE A 146 3.59 -13.65 -22.29
N PHE A 147 2.59 -14.23 -21.62
CA PHE A 147 2.66 -15.63 -21.21
C PHE A 147 2.48 -16.62 -22.37
N GLU A 148 1.89 -16.19 -23.46
CA GLU A 148 1.80 -16.98 -24.71
C GLU A 148 3.05 -16.90 -25.56
N ASP A 149 3.87 -15.86 -25.40
CA ASP A 149 5.14 -15.72 -26.10
C ASP A 149 6.23 -16.54 -25.40
N THR A 150 6.35 -17.80 -25.81
CA THR A 150 7.34 -18.71 -25.23
C THR A 150 8.77 -18.22 -25.42
N HIS A 151 9.08 -17.60 -26.57
CA HIS A 151 10.42 -17.10 -26.86
C HIS A 151 10.78 -15.93 -25.94
N PHE A 152 9.86 -14.98 -25.74
CA PHE A 152 10.06 -13.88 -24.80
C PHE A 152 10.32 -14.39 -23.38
N LEU A 153 9.49 -15.30 -22.88
CA LEU A 153 9.64 -15.86 -21.53
C LEU A 153 10.96 -16.63 -21.36
N GLU A 154 11.41 -17.36 -22.37
CA GLU A 154 12.70 -18.06 -22.35
C GLU A 154 13.88 -17.08 -22.31
N ALA A 155 13.84 -16.02 -23.11
CA ALA A 155 14.84 -14.96 -23.06
C ALA A 155 14.86 -14.29 -21.67
N LYS A 156 13.69 -14.02 -21.09
CA LYS A 156 13.59 -13.45 -19.74
C LYS A 156 14.07 -14.39 -18.65
N GLN A 157 13.80 -15.69 -18.76
CA GLN A 157 14.34 -16.68 -17.84
C GLN A 157 15.87 -16.68 -17.86
N GLN A 158 16.48 -16.70 -19.05
CA GLN A 158 17.95 -16.66 -19.19
C GLN A 158 18.55 -15.36 -18.63
N GLU A 159 17.91 -14.21 -18.88
CA GLU A 159 18.32 -12.92 -18.33
C GLU A 159 18.32 -12.93 -16.79
N ILE A 160 17.23 -13.39 -16.17
CA ILE A 160 17.11 -13.42 -14.71
C ILE A 160 18.09 -14.41 -14.09
N GLU A 161 18.26 -15.60 -14.67
CA GLU A 161 19.21 -16.60 -14.16
C GLU A 161 20.66 -16.07 -14.20
N SER A 162 21.01 -15.32 -15.25
CA SER A 162 22.38 -14.84 -15.44
C SER A 162 22.70 -13.57 -14.66
N LEU A 163 21.75 -12.63 -14.56
CA LEU A 163 21.99 -11.30 -13.99
C LEU A 163 21.42 -11.13 -12.58
N HIS A 164 20.32 -11.82 -12.27
CA HIS A 164 19.47 -11.51 -11.11
C HIS A 164 18.92 -12.77 -10.43
N PRO A 165 19.78 -13.62 -9.82
CA PRO A 165 19.37 -14.94 -9.34
C PRO A 165 18.29 -14.93 -8.24
N ASN A 166 18.08 -13.79 -7.58
CA ASN A 166 17.07 -13.58 -6.53
C ASN A 166 15.77 -12.93 -7.03
N TRP A 167 15.65 -12.64 -8.32
CA TRP A 167 14.49 -11.94 -8.88
C TRP A 167 13.48 -12.89 -9.52
N ALA A 168 12.28 -12.38 -9.76
CA ALA A 168 11.25 -13.03 -10.54
C ALA A 168 10.59 -12.03 -11.48
N PHE A 169 10.05 -12.52 -12.59
CA PHE A 169 9.21 -11.75 -13.49
C PHE A 169 7.81 -11.62 -12.89
N THR A 170 7.44 -10.40 -12.48
CA THR A 170 6.19 -10.12 -11.77
C THR A 170 5.23 -9.31 -12.65
N GLU A 171 4.06 -8.99 -12.11
CA GLU A 171 3.10 -8.08 -12.72
C GLU A 171 3.71 -6.69 -12.95
N MET A 172 4.63 -6.23 -12.09
CA MET A 172 5.34 -4.97 -12.34
C MET A 172 6.12 -5.01 -13.67
N SER A 173 6.85 -6.11 -13.94
CA SER A 173 7.55 -6.30 -15.20
C SER A 173 6.60 -6.39 -16.40
N ALA A 174 5.41 -6.99 -16.22
CA ALA A 174 4.39 -7.02 -17.26
C ALA A 174 3.80 -5.63 -17.54
N TYR A 175 3.67 -4.78 -16.53
CA TYR A 175 3.24 -3.40 -16.69
C TYR A 175 4.28 -2.55 -17.43
N GLU A 176 5.57 -2.75 -17.17
CA GLU A 176 6.63 -2.13 -17.97
C GLU A 176 6.54 -2.54 -19.44
N CYS A 177 6.29 -3.83 -19.72
CA CYS A 177 6.08 -4.33 -21.07
C CYS A 177 4.85 -3.71 -21.75
N LEU A 178 3.81 -3.33 -20.99
CA LEU A 178 2.68 -2.56 -21.49
C LEU A 178 3.14 -1.17 -21.94
N LYS A 179 3.80 -0.42 -21.05
CA LYS A 179 4.27 0.95 -21.30
C LYS A 179 5.26 1.03 -22.46
N GLN A 180 6.07 -0.01 -22.66
CA GLN A 180 7.00 -0.08 -23.79
C GLN A 180 6.30 -0.36 -25.13
N ALA A 181 5.20 -1.10 -25.11
CA ALA A 181 4.49 -1.50 -26.32
C ALA A 181 3.46 -0.47 -26.79
N GLU A 182 2.89 0.31 -25.87
CA GLU A 182 1.84 1.27 -26.16
C GLU A 182 1.87 2.47 -25.20
N PRO A 183 1.37 3.65 -25.63
CA PRO A 183 1.24 4.80 -24.75
C PRO A 183 0.26 4.52 -23.61
N VAL A 184 0.72 4.69 -22.37
CA VAL A 184 -0.10 4.68 -21.16
C VAL A 184 -0.07 6.08 -20.55
N ARG A 185 -1.24 6.69 -20.33
CA ARG A 185 -1.32 7.98 -19.65
C ARG A 185 -1.24 7.74 -18.14
N SER A 186 -0.06 7.81 -17.58
CA SER A 186 0.16 7.58 -16.16
C SER A 186 0.97 8.68 -15.49
N ILE A 187 0.92 8.74 -14.16
CA ILE A 187 1.65 9.70 -13.34
C ILE A 187 2.17 9.01 -12.07
N PRO A 188 3.38 9.34 -11.59
CA PRO A 188 3.83 8.90 -10.26
C PRO A 188 2.87 9.41 -9.19
N LEU A 189 2.30 8.50 -8.40
CA LEU A 189 1.33 8.81 -7.35
C LEU A 189 1.92 9.73 -6.27
N SER A 190 3.25 9.67 -6.08
CA SER A 190 4.02 10.51 -5.16
C SER A 190 4.29 11.93 -5.65
N SER A 191 3.79 12.31 -6.83
CA SER A 191 3.88 13.68 -7.32
C SER A 191 3.19 14.64 -6.34
N ILE A 192 3.83 15.77 -6.05
CA ILE A 192 3.24 16.81 -5.19
C ILE A 192 2.28 17.64 -6.03
N ILE A 193 0.98 17.50 -5.77
CA ILE A 193 -0.09 18.24 -6.46
C ILE A 193 -0.89 19.01 -5.40
N ASP A 194 -1.00 20.32 -5.57
CA ASP A 194 -1.67 21.25 -4.65
C ASP A 194 -1.22 21.12 -3.19
N GLY A 195 0.09 20.94 -2.98
CA GLY A 195 0.67 20.82 -1.64
C GLY A 195 0.37 19.49 -0.93
N THR A 196 -0.13 18.49 -1.65
CA THR A 196 -0.40 17.15 -1.13
C THR A 196 0.37 16.07 -1.90
N THR A 197 0.63 14.93 -1.27
CA THR A 197 1.26 13.77 -1.92
C THR A 197 0.80 12.46 -1.28
N PHE A 198 0.93 11.37 -2.03
CA PHE A 198 0.78 10.00 -1.57
C PHE A 198 2.16 9.39 -1.39
N ASP A 199 2.41 8.77 -0.26
CA ASP A 199 3.71 8.17 -0.01
C ASP A 199 3.93 6.90 -0.85
N ASP A 200 5.03 6.85 -1.59
CA ASP A 200 5.45 5.65 -2.34
C ASP A 200 6.06 4.61 -1.38
N CYS A 201 6.96 5.06 -0.51
CA CYS A 201 7.57 4.24 0.54
C CYS A 201 8.17 5.13 1.62
N ILE A 202 7.79 4.94 2.89
CA ILE A 202 8.25 5.79 3.97
C ILE A 202 9.75 5.67 4.23
N CYS A 203 10.39 4.57 3.80
CA CYS A 203 11.83 4.36 3.97
C CYS A 203 12.69 5.08 2.91
N HIS A 204 12.09 5.66 1.87
CA HIS A 204 12.79 6.35 0.79
C HIS A 204 12.44 7.85 0.83
N ASP A 205 13.39 8.74 0.58
CA ASP A 205 13.17 10.18 0.79
C ASP A 205 12.13 10.79 -0.15
N HIS A 206 12.14 10.44 -1.44
CA HIS A 206 11.29 11.04 -2.46
C HIS A 206 11.21 12.59 -2.36
N GLY A 207 12.35 13.23 -2.07
CA GLY A 207 12.45 14.67 -1.89
C GLY A 207 11.95 15.21 -0.54
N MET A 208 11.65 14.34 0.43
CA MET A 208 11.24 14.70 1.79
C MET A 208 12.42 14.62 2.78
N GLN A 209 12.33 15.38 3.86
CA GLN A 209 13.26 15.23 4.97
C GLN A 209 13.12 13.85 5.62
N MET A 210 14.26 13.31 6.03
CA MET A 210 14.36 12.00 6.68
C MET A 210 14.71 12.17 8.17
N GLU A 211 14.33 11.18 8.96
CA GLU A 211 14.74 11.01 10.34
C GLU A 211 15.11 9.56 10.63
N ARG A 212 15.90 9.35 11.69
CA ARG A 212 16.34 8.03 12.11
C ARG A 212 15.52 7.53 13.30
N LEU A 213 14.89 6.38 13.13
CA LEU A 213 14.21 5.67 14.20
C LEU A 213 15.20 5.11 15.22
N PHE A 214 14.68 4.76 16.40
CA PHE A 214 15.46 4.14 17.49
C PHE A 214 16.14 2.82 17.12
N ASN A 215 15.62 2.10 16.12
CA ASN A 215 16.21 0.88 15.60
C ASN A 215 17.25 1.12 14.49
N GLY A 216 17.63 2.38 14.24
CA GLY A 216 18.61 2.78 13.24
C GLY A 216 18.06 2.93 11.82
N ARG A 217 16.81 2.54 11.56
CA ARG A 217 16.17 2.68 10.25
C ARG A 217 15.86 4.14 9.94
N GLU A 218 16.11 4.56 8.71
CA GLU A 218 15.74 5.89 8.23
C GLU A 218 14.35 5.86 7.60
N ILE A 219 13.55 6.86 7.92
CA ILE A 219 12.20 7.05 7.40
C ILE A 219 11.96 8.52 7.11
N LYS A 220 10.94 8.84 6.31
CA LYS A 220 10.47 10.21 6.16
C LYS A 220 10.07 10.77 7.53
N LYS A 221 10.46 12.02 7.78
CA LYS A 221 10.06 12.76 8.97
C LYS A 221 8.64 13.25 8.78
N ILE A 222 7.71 12.62 9.51
CA ILE A 222 6.27 12.92 9.43
C ILE A 222 5.83 13.66 10.69
N TYR A 223 5.19 14.81 10.51
CA TYR A 223 4.62 15.63 11.56
C TYR A 223 3.11 15.40 11.64
N CYS A 224 2.56 15.40 12.84
CA CYS A 224 1.11 15.49 13.08
C CYS A 224 0.77 16.90 13.54
N LEU A 225 -0.02 17.63 12.73
CA LEU A 225 -0.39 19.02 13.01
C LEU A 225 -1.65 19.08 13.88
N ALA A 226 -1.95 20.28 14.42
CA ALA A 226 -3.13 20.50 15.28
C ALA A 226 -4.47 20.29 14.55
N ASP A 227 -4.47 20.36 13.22
CA ASP A 227 -5.62 20.00 12.37
C ASP A 227 -5.83 18.47 12.27
N GLY A 228 -4.93 17.68 12.86
CA GLY A 228 -4.88 16.23 12.76
C GLY A 228 -4.39 15.72 11.40
N GLY A 229 -3.92 16.59 10.52
CA GLY A 229 -3.29 16.22 9.26
C GLY A 229 -1.86 15.74 9.48
N PHE A 230 -1.39 14.88 8.57
CA PHE A 230 -0.02 14.40 8.57
C PHE A 230 0.76 15.11 7.46
N TYR A 231 1.98 15.55 7.77
CA TYR A 231 2.77 16.36 6.86
C TYR A 231 4.22 15.89 6.81
N GLY A 232 4.77 15.78 5.62
CA GLY A 232 6.22 15.75 5.40
C GLY A 232 6.75 17.16 5.13
N GLN A 233 8.05 17.36 5.26
CA GLN A 233 8.70 18.60 4.80
C GLN A 233 9.56 18.30 3.57
N ASN A 234 9.33 19.02 2.48
CA ASN A 234 10.16 18.91 1.30
C ASN A 234 11.60 19.37 1.63
N ALA A 235 12.58 18.51 1.38
CA ALA A 235 13.96 18.74 1.79
C ALA A 235 14.62 19.94 1.08
N THR A 236 14.21 20.22 -0.16
CA THR A 236 14.79 21.32 -0.96
C THR A 236 14.14 22.67 -0.65
N THR A 237 12.82 22.70 -0.55
CA THR A 237 12.05 23.96 -0.44
C THR A 237 11.67 24.33 0.99
N GLY A 238 11.79 23.39 1.94
CA GLY A 238 11.32 23.56 3.31
C GLY A 238 9.80 23.64 3.46
N LYS A 239 9.03 23.53 2.35
CA LYS A 239 7.57 23.58 2.39
C LYS A 239 7.00 22.30 3.01
N LEU A 240 5.94 22.47 3.79
CA LEU A 240 5.14 21.34 4.26
C LEU A 240 4.31 20.79 3.11
N VAL A 241 4.21 19.47 3.07
CA VAL A 241 3.43 18.72 2.09
C VAL A 241 2.53 17.76 2.85
N ARG A 242 1.22 17.86 2.64
CA ARG A 242 0.25 17.00 3.32
C ARG A 242 0.31 15.59 2.75
N MET A 243 0.38 14.61 3.64
CA MET A 243 0.44 13.19 3.31
C MET A 243 -0.98 12.62 3.23
N ILE A 244 -1.38 12.12 2.07
CA ILE A 244 -2.67 11.47 1.85
C ILE A 244 -2.62 10.01 2.25
N THR A 245 -1.48 9.37 2.00
CA THR A 245 -1.17 8.01 2.43
C THR A 245 0.23 7.97 3.04
N LEU A 246 0.48 6.94 3.86
CA LEU A 246 1.82 6.54 4.27
C LEU A 246 2.01 5.06 3.95
N ASN A 247 3.03 4.72 3.16
CA ASN A 247 3.37 3.34 2.86
C ASN A 247 4.41 2.86 3.86
N PHE A 248 3.98 2.00 4.77
CA PHE A 248 4.78 1.47 5.87
C PHE A 248 5.48 0.15 5.52
N SER A 249 5.79 -0.09 4.25
CA SER A 249 6.67 -1.19 3.86
C SER A 249 7.93 -1.22 4.73
N TRP A 250 8.23 -2.41 5.25
CA TRP A 250 9.42 -2.76 6.01
C TRP A 250 9.58 -2.09 7.39
N VAL A 251 8.63 -1.29 7.87
CA VAL A 251 8.74 -0.68 9.20
C VAL A 251 8.05 -1.49 10.31
N PRO A 252 8.36 -1.25 11.59
CA PRO A 252 7.68 -1.91 12.70
C PRO A 252 6.18 -1.55 12.81
N VAL A 253 5.36 -2.54 13.18
CA VAL A 253 3.90 -2.39 13.36
C VAL A 253 3.50 -1.26 14.32
N VAL A 254 4.33 -0.93 15.32
CA VAL A 254 4.06 0.17 16.28
C VAL A 254 3.84 1.52 15.58
N LEU A 255 4.43 1.76 14.41
CA LEU A 255 4.20 2.99 13.66
C LEU A 255 2.76 3.06 13.12
N PHE A 256 2.18 1.92 12.72
CA PHE A 256 0.77 1.87 12.32
C PHE A 256 -0.14 2.25 13.47
N ASP A 257 0.15 1.76 14.69
CA ASP A 257 -0.64 2.07 15.88
C ASP A 257 -0.58 3.57 16.23
N VAL A 258 0.60 4.19 16.08
CA VAL A 258 0.78 5.64 16.30
C VAL A 258 -0.13 6.43 15.37
N ILE A 259 -0.07 6.17 14.05
CA ILE A 259 -0.89 6.89 13.07
C ILE A 259 -2.38 6.64 13.31
N LEU A 260 -2.78 5.40 13.55
CA LEU A 260 -4.19 5.05 13.80
C LEU A 260 -4.73 5.77 15.04
N ASN A 261 -3.95 5.86 16.11
CA ASN A 261 -4.35 6.55 17.33
C ASN A 261 -4.51 8.06 17.13
N GLU A 262 -3.61 8.69 16.37
CA GLU A 262 -3.74 10.12 16.03
C GLU A 262 -4.95 10.38 15.12
N LEU A 263 -5.21 9.54 14.12
CA LEU A 263 -6.41 9.62 13.29
C LEU A 263 -7.71 9.50 14.11
N LYS A 264 -7.74 8.58 15.09
CA LYS A 264 -8.90 8.44 15.99
C LYS A 264 -9.14 9.68 16.82
N LYS A 265 -8.07 10.32 17.33
CA LYS A 265 -8.18 11.59 18.09
C LYS A 265 -8.74 12.71 17.21
N ARG A 266 -8.27 12.82 15.95
CA ARG A 266 -8.78 13.80 14.97
C ARG A 266 -10.30 13.67 14.79
N ASN A 267 -10.78 12.44 14.59
CA ASN A 267 -12.21 12.20 14.37
C ASN A 267 -13.07 12.41 15.63
N ALA A 268 -12.50 12.24 16.83
CA ALA A 268 -13.22 12.48 18.08
C ALA A 268 -13.33 13.98 18.44
N SER A 269 -12.33 14.78 18.09
CA SER A 269 -12.25 16.21 18.42
C SER A 269 -11.66 16.99 17.25
N PRO A 270 -12.46 17.36 16.23
CA PRO A 270 -12.00 18.21 15.14
C PRO A 270 -11.63 19.57 15.72
N THR A 271 -10.33 19.80 15.89
CA THR A 271 -9.80 20.97 16.59
C THR A 271 -9.59 22.09 15.57
N THR A 272 -10.19 23.26 15.79
CA THR A 272 -10.03 24.46 14.96
C THR A 272 -8.86 25.35 15.39
N GLN A 273 -7.90 24.82 16.15
CA GLN A 273 -6.79 25.61 16.66
C GLN A 273 -5.80 25.96 15.54
N SER A 274 -5.27 27.19 15.61
CA SER A 274 -4.19 27.65 14.74
C SER A 274 -2.98 26.71 14.83
N ALA A 275 -2.41 26.35 13.69
CA ALA A 275 -1.26 25.45 13.63
C ALA A 275 -0.10 25.98 14.49
N PRO A 276 0.49 25.16 15.40
CA PRO A 276 1.69 25.53 16.12
C PRO A 276 2.88 25.79 15.18
N GLU A 277 3.96 26.39 15.69
CA GLU A 277 5.24 26.43 14.97
C GLU A 277 5.76 25.00 14.73
N LEU A 278 6.26 24.73 13.51
CA LEU A 278 6.72 23.39 13.09
C LEU A 278 7.73 22.77 14.08
N ASP A 279 8.63 23.58 14.64
CA ASP A 279 9.68 23.13 15.57
C ASP A 279 9.15 22.61 16.90
N ARG A 280 7.87 22.84 17.21
CA ARG A 280 7.23 22.36 18.45
C ARG A 280 6.36 21.13 18.23
N MET A 281 6.26 20.65 16.99
CA MET A 281 5.39 19.53 16.63
C MET A 281 6.12 18.21 16.82
N PRO A 282 5.47 17.21 17.46
CA PRO A 282 6.06 15.89 17.58
C PRO A 282 6.13 15.24 16.19
N SER A 283 7.30 14.71 15.85
CA SER A 283 7.44 13.79 14.74
C SER A 283 6.78 12.44 15.07
N MET A 284 6.55 11.62 14.05
CA MET A 284 6.09 10.24 14.23
C MET A 284 7.07 9.44 15.10
N ASN A 285 8.37 9.68 14.97
CA ASN A 285 9.37 9.05 15.84
C ASN A 285 9.20 9.48 17.31
N ASP A 286 8.97 10.77 17.58
CA ASP A 286 8.69 11.25 18.94
C ASP A 286 7.44 10.57 19.53
N MET A 287 6.38 10.42 18.73
CA MET A 287 5.15 9.74 19.12
C MET A 287 5.35 8.24 19.35
N ALA A 288 6.14 7.58 18.50
CA ALA A 288 6.50 6.18 18.64
C ALA A 288 7.32 5.93 19.91
N TRP A 289 8.29 6.80 20.20
CA TRP A 289 9.08 6.76 21.43
C TRP A 289 8.21 6.89 22.68
N ARG A 290 7.28 7.85 22.72
CA ARG A 290 6.34 8.01 23.83
C ARG A 290 5.50 6.75 24.03
N THR A 291 4.97 6.19 22.96
CA THR A 291 4.18 4.95 22.99
C THR A 291 5.01 3.76 23.51
N HIS A 292 6.24 3.61 23.00
CA HIS A 292 7.15 2.55 23.43
C HIS A 292 7.54 2.65 24.91
N LEU A 293 7.91 3.85 25.37
CA LEU A 293 8.27 4.10 26.77
C LEU A 293 7.10 3.78 27.71
N LEU A 294 5.88 4.22 27.37
CA LEU A 294 4.68 3.91 28.16
C LEU A 294 4.44 2.40 28.24
N HIS A 295 4.61 1.68 27.14
CA HIS A 295 4.46 0.23 27.12
C HIS A 295 5.52 -0.47 28.00
N CYS A 296 6.78 -0.06 27.93
CA CYS A 296 7.86 -0.58 28.75
C CYS A 296 7.62 -0.31 30.25
N LEU A 297 7.22 0.92 30.62
CA LEU A 297 6.89 1.28 32.00
C LEU A 297 5.71 0.45 32.53
N TRP A 298 4.65 0.29 31.73
CA TRP A 298 3.49 -0.50 32.13
C TRP A 298 3.81 -1.98 32.31
N TRP A 299 4.65 -2.55 31.43
CA TRP A 299 5.13 -3.92 31.57
C TRP A 299 5.96 -4.11 32.84
N GLN A 300 6.85 -3.16 33.16
CA GLN A 300 7.61 -3.17 34.42
C GLN A 300 6.68 -3.11 35.65
N LEU A 301 5.68 -2.22 35.65
CA LEU A 301 4.69 -2.11 36.74
C LEU A 301 3.89 -3.41 36.92
N LYS A 302 3.43 -4.02 35.83
CA LYS A 302 2.72 -5.31 35.86
C LYS A 302 3.59 -6.42 36.43
N ASN A 303 4.86 -6.52 36.02
CA ASN A 303 5.75 -7.56 36.50
C ASN A 303 6.17 -7.35 37.96
N SER A 304 6.36 -6.11 38.40
CA SER A 304 6.60 -5.79 39.80
C SER A 304 5.40 -6.15 40.69
N SER A 305 4.17 -5.88 40.23
CA SER A 305 2.95 -6.27 40.94
C SER A 305 2.77 -7.79 41.07
N ARG A 306 3.18 -8.55 40.04
CA ARG A 306 3.17 -10.03 40.06
C ARG A 306 4.22 -10.59 41.03
N LYS A 307 5.42 -10.01 41.08
CA LYS A 307 6.45 -10.39 42.05
C LYS A 307 6.00 -10.12 43.50
N PHE A 308 5.36 -8.98 43.74
CA PHE A 308 4.85 -8.62 45.08
C PHE A 308 3.69 -9.51 45.56
N ARG A 309 2.85 -10.03 44.63
CA ARG A 309 1.81 -11.01 44.96
C ARG A 309 2.37 -12.40 45.26
N LYS A 310 3.44 -12.81 44.57
CA LYS A 310 4.11 -14.11 44.82
C LYS A 310 4.95 -14.13 46.10
N SER A 311 5.36 -12.98 46.63
CA SER A 311 6.11 -12.90 47.90
C SER A 311 5.21 -12.84 49.15
N LYS A 312 3.88 -12.83 48.97
CA LYS A 312 2.89 -12.77 50.07
C LYS A 312 2.01 -14.04 50.15
N ALA A 313 2.24 -15.01 49.27
CA ALA A 313 1.64 -16.34 49.31
C ALA A 313 2.73 -17.34 49.71
#